data_AF-A0A497NHB7-F1
#
_entry.id   AF-A0A497NHB7-F1
#
_cell.length_a   1.000
_cell.length_b   1.000
_cell.length_c   1.000
_cell.angle_alpha   90.00
_cell.angle_beta   90.00
_cell.angle_gamma   90.00
#
_symmetry.space_group_name_H-M   'P 1'
#
loop_
_entity.id
_entity.type
_entity.pdbx_description
1 polymer ?
#
loop_
_entity_poly.entity_id
_entity_poly.type
_entity_poly.pdbx_seq_one_letter_code
_entity_poly.pdbx_strand_id
1 'polypeptide(L)'
;MEVEENQSLKDSILEMWAIAKACLTSFWFWVPTFFAIYFYAQLFLMIINPILLIVGPAILIIFGLWWEDKRAKAKYGIKDVRVLYASNPLFTPPQKARTKDEIDKLVEEYHNILKKKRKGKKGAED
;
A
#
# COMPACT_ATOMS: atom_id res chain seq x y z
N MET A 1 22.06 -1.34 54.12
CA MET A 1 20.60 -1.51 53.96
C MET A 1 19.99 -0.43 53.05
N GLU A 2 20.12 0.87 53.34
CA GLU A 2 19.50 1.92 52.49
C GLU A 2 20.09 2.06 51.06
N VAL A 3 21.35 1.65 50.86
CA VAL A 3 22.02 1.72 49.54
C VAL A 3 21.59 0.59 48.61
N GLU A 4 21.34 -0.61 49.14
CA GLU A 4 20.88 -1.77 48.37
C GLU A 4 19.42 -1.61 47.94
N GLU A 5 18.58 -1.02 48.79
CA GLU A 5 17.18 -0.73 48.46
C GLU A 5 17.05 0.30 47.32
N ASN A 6 17.87 1.35 47.35
CA ASN A 6 17.90 2.35 46.27
C ASN A 6 18.41 1.81 44.93
N GLN A 7 19.30 0.81 44.95
CA GLN A 7 19.75 0.16 43.71
C GLN A 7 18.65 -0.75 43.13
N SER A 8 17.98 -1.53 43.98
CA SER A 8 16.83 -2.37 43.58
C SER A 8 15.66 -1.58 43.00
N LEU A 9 15.32 -0.42 43.59
CA LEU A 9 14.25 0.45 43.07
C LEU A 9 14.63 1.07 41.71
N LYS A 10 15.89 1.45 41.52
CA LYS A 10 16.37 1.97 40.23
C LYS A 10 16.32 0.91 39.16
N ASP A 11 16.72 -0.32 39.46
CA ASP A 11 16.66 -1.43 38.52
C ASP A 11 15.20 -1.77 38.16
N SER A 12 14.30 -1.78 39.13
CA SER A 12 12.86 -1.97 38.90
C SER A 12 12.25 -0.88 38.01
N ILE A 13 12.65 0.38 38.21
CA ILE A 13 12.20 1.51 37.38
C ILE A 13 12.77 1.39 35.97
N LEU A 14 14.04 1.00 35.83
CA LEU A 14 14.69 0.80 34.52
C LEU A 14 14.03 -0.34 33.74
N GLU A 15 13.68 -1.45 34.39
CA GLU A 15 12.93 -2.55 33.79
C GLU A 15 11.53 -2.10 33.35
N MET A 16 10.82 -1.38 34.22
CA MET A 16 9.49 -0.86 33.88
C MET A 16 9.55 0.15 32.73
N TRP A 17 10.62 0.96 32.64
CA TRP A 17 10.85 1.89 31.55
C TRP A 17 11.23 1.20 30.24
N ALA A 18 11.99 0.09 30.31
CA ALA A 18 12.32 -0.72 29.16
C ALA A 18 11.07 -1.41 28.58
N ILE A 19 10.21 -1.96 29.43
CA ILE A 19 8.92 -2.56 29.03
C ILE A 19 8.00 -1.48 28.45
N ALA A 20 7.89 -0.33 29.12
CA ALA A 20 7.09 0.79 28.62
C ALA A 20 7.57 1.25 27.23
N LYS A 21 8.90 1.37 27.03
CA LYS A 21 9.48 1.66 25.71
C LYS A 21 9.18 0.57 24.69
N ALA A 22 9.30 -0.70 25.06
CA ALA A 22 8.97 -1.81 24.16
C ALA A 22 7.49 -1.81 23.75
N CYS A 23 6.58 -1.46 24.66
CA CYS A 23 5.17 -1.28 24.35
C CYS A 23 4.91 -0.03 23.50
N LEU A 24 5.59 1.09 23.78
CA LEU A 24 5.50 2.34 23.02
C LEU A 24 6.11 2.23 21.63
N THR A 25 7.06 1.34 21.37
CA THR A 25 7.60 1.14 20.02
C THR A 25 6.78 0.15 19.20
N SER A 26 5.82 -0.56 19.82
CA SER A 26 4.90 -1.41 19.09
C SER A 26 4.01 -0.55 18.20
N PHE A 27 4.17 -0.71 16.88
CA PHE A 27 3.36 -0.01 15.88
C PHE A 27 1.85 -0.15 16.16
N TRP A 28 1.44 -1.31 16.69
CA TRP A 28 0.04 -1.60 17.00
C TRP A 28 -0.53 -0.82 18.18
N PHE A 29 0.32 -0.38 19.11
CA PHE A 29 -0.10 0.48 20.23
C PHE A 29 -0.54 1.87 19.76
N TRP A 30 0.07 2.37 18.69
CA TRP A 30 -0.22 3.71 18.16
C TRP A 30 -1.42 3.77 17.22
N VAL A 31 -1.86 2.64 16.67
CA VAL A 31 -3.00 2.61 15.74
C VAL A 31 -4.27 3.21 16.38
N PRO A 32 -4.69 2.81 17.60
CA PRO A 32 -5.83 3.44 18.27
C PRO A 32 -5.62 4.94 18.52
N THR A 33 -4.40 5.35 18.90
CA THR A 33 -4.07 6.76 19.17
C THR A 33 -4.16 7.61 17.91
N PHE A 34 -3.58 7.16 16.79
CA PHE A 34 -3.68 7.85 15.51
C PHE A 34 -5.12 7.91 15.00
N PHE A 35 -5.90 6.84 15.23
CA PHE A 35 -7.30 6.81 14.88
C PHE A 35 -8.11 7.84 15.68
N ALA A 36 -7.89 7.94 16.99
CA ALA A 36 -8.54 8.94 17.83
C ALA A 36 -8.18 10.38 17.41
N ILE A 37 -6.90 10.64 17.12
CA ILE A 37 -6.44 11.94 16.60
C ILE A 37 -7.12 12.27 15.27
N TYR A 38 -7.18 11.30 14.35
CA TYR A 38 -7.85 11.46 13.07
C TYR A 38 -9.33 11.81 13.23
N PHE A 39 -10.06 11.10 14.09
CA PHE A 39 -11.46 11.41 14.39
C PHE A 39 -11.64 12.80 14.98
N TYR A 40 -10.78 13.19 15.92
CA TYR A 40 -10.83 14.52 16.51
C TYR A 40 -10.57 15.61 15.47
N ALA A 41 -9.55 15.43 14.63
CA ALA A 41 -9.25 16.33 13.53
C ALA A 41 -10.40 16.41 12.51
N GLN A 42 -11.06 15.29 12.24
CA GLN A 42 -12.21 15.22 11.33
C GLN A 42 -13.42 15.97 11.88
N LEU A 43 -13.72 15.82 13.18
CA LEU A 43 -14.78 16.57 13.86
C LEU A 43 -14.47 18.07 13.90
N PHE A 44 -13.21 18.44 14.17
CA PHE A 44 -12.77 19.83 14.14
C PHE A 44 -12.91 20.45 12.74
N LEU A 45 -12.48 19.72 11.70
CA LEU A 45 -12.60 20.15 10.31
C LEU A 45 -14.06 20.22 9.85
N MET A 46 -14.95 19.36 10.36
CA MET A 46 -16.39 19.41 10.06
C MET A 46 -17.01 20.75 10.45
N ILE A 47 -16.55 21.36 11.57
CA ILE A 47 -17.05 22.65 12.05
C ILE A 47 -16.52 23.81 11.20
N ILE A 48 -15.27 23.74 10.75
CA ILE A 48 -14.61 24.83 10.01
C ILE A 48 -14.94 24.79 8.51
N ASN A 49 -14.91 23.60 7.90
CA ASN A 49 -15.11 23.47 6.46
C ASN A 49 -15.57 22.03 6.10
N PRO A 50 -16.86 21.82 5.79
CA PRO A 50 -17.42 20.48 5.58
C PRO A 50 -16.81 19.74 4.38
N ILE A 51 -16.24 20.45 3.41
CA ILE A 51 -15.60 19.88 2.21
C ILE A 51 -14.31 19.13 2.58
N LEU A 52 -13.58 19.58 3.62
CA LEU A 52 -12.34 18.97 4.06
C LEU A 52 -12.54 17.56 4.67
N LEU A 53 -13.77 17.20 5.02
CA LEU A 53 -14.15 15.88 5.54
C LEU A 53 -13.91 14.77 4.49
N ILE A 54 -14.00 15.11 3.21
CA ILE A 54 -13.79 14.16 2.09
C ILE A 54 -12.30 13.88 1.84
N VAL A 55 -11.41 14.77 2.30
CA VAL A 55 -9.97 14.66 2.03
C VAL A 55 -9.35 13.43 2.70
N GLY A 56 -9.71 13.15 3.95
CA GLY A 56 -9.26 11.96 4.69
C GLY A 56 -9.56 10.64 3.98
N PRO A 57 -10.84 10.32 3.66
CA PRO A 57 -11.18 9.11 2.94
C PRO A 57 -10.62 9.10 1.51
N ALA A 58 -10.50 10.25 0.83
CA ALA A 58 -9.88 10.32 -0.48
C ALA A 58 -8.39 9.90 -0.44
N ILE A 59 -7.64 10.34 0.57
CA ILE A 59 -6.24 9.93 0.76
C ILE A 59 -6.15 8.42 1.02
N LEU A 60 -7.03 7.87 1.85
CA LEU A 60 -7.08 6.42 2.11
C LEU A 60 -7.37 5.60 0.85
N ILE A 61 -8.31 6.06 0.01
CA ILE A 61 -8.63 5.43 -1.26
C ILE A 61 -7.41 5.45 -2.20
N ILE A 62 -6.74 6.60 -2.34
CA ILE A 62 -5.54 6.72 -3.17
C ILE A 62 -4.44 5.79 -2.66
N PHE A 63 -4.23 5.73 -1.35
CA PHE A 63 -3.22 4.86 -0.75
C PHE A 63 -3.54 3.38 -0.94
N GLY A 64 -4.81 3.00 -0.80
CA GLY A 64 -5.31 1.65 -1.07
C GLY A 64 -5.09 1.25 -2.53
N LEU A 65 -5.49 2.11 -3.47
CA LEU A 65 -5.26 1.89 -4.91
C LEU A 65 -3.78 1.75 -5.22
N TRP A 66 -2.92 2.62 -4.66
CA TRP A 66 -1.47 2.53 -4.85
C TRP A 66 -0.88 1.21 -4.32
N TRP A 67 -1.39 0.72 -3.20
CA TRP A 67 -0.97 -0.55 -2.62
C TRP A 67 -1.43 -1.75 -3.46
N GLU A 68 -2.67 -1.73 -3.92
CA GLU A 68 -3.19 -2.73 -4.85
C GLU A 68 -2.38 -2.74 -6.15
N ASP A 69 -2.04 -1.57 -6.68
CA ASP A 69 -1.25 -1.43 -7.90
C ASP A 69 0.16 -2.01 -7.72
N LYS A 70 0.80 -1.78 -6.56
CA LYS A 70 2.07 -2.43 -6.20
C LYS A 70 1.93 -3.95 -6.14
N ARG A 71 0.87 -4.46 -5.50
CA ARG A 71 0.64 -5.89 -5.35
C ARG A 71 0.34 -6.55 -6.70
N ALA A 72 -0.41 -5.87 -7.56
CA ALA A 72 -0.71 -6.30 -8.92
C ALA A 72 0.59 -6.32 -9.76
N LYS A 73 1.41 -5.28 -9.72
CA LYS A 73 2.70 -5.25 -10.43
C LYS A 73 3.64 -6.37 -9.98
N ALA A 74 3.67 -6.69 -8.69
CA ALA A 74 4.43 -7.81 -8.16
C ALA A 74 3.88 -9.17 -8.64
N LYS A 75 2.54 -9.34 -8.65
CA LYS A 75 1.89 -10.60 -9.04
C LYS A 75 1.96 -10.89 -10.54
N TYR A 76 1.87 -9.85 -11.36
CA TYR A 76 1.89 -9.94 -12.82
C TYR A 76 3.27 -9.63 -13.43
N GLY A 77 4.29 -9.38 -12.61
CA GLY A 77 5.65 -9.09 -13.08
C GLY A 77 5.75 -7.83 -13.96
N ILE A 78 4.80 -6.89 -13.83
CA ILE A 78 4.78 -5.65 -14.61
C ILE A 78 5.92 -4.76 -14.08
N LYS A 79 7.12 -4.96 -14.62
CA LYS A 79 8.25 -4.08 -14.38
C LYS A 79 8.00 -2.79 -15.15
N ASP A 80 7.75 -1.70 -14.44
CA ASP A 80 7.69 -0.34 -15.01
C ASP A 80 9.13 0.09 -15.35
N VAL A 81 9.78 -0.63 -16.27
CA VAL A 81 11.15 -0.31 -16.72
C VAL A 81 11.03 0.89 -17.65
N ARG A 82 11.44 2.04 -17.14
CA ARG A 82 11.61 3.23 -17.97
C ARG A 82 12.98 3.14 -18.61
N VAL A 83 13.00 3.03 -19.93
CA VAL A 83 14.24 2.89 -20.72
C VAL A 83 14.54 4.22 -21.41
N LEU A 84 15.79 4.66 -21.30
CA LEU A 84 16.34 5.72 -22.13
C LEU A 84 17.15 5.06 -23.23
N TYR A 85 16.69 5.20 -24.47
CA TYR A 85 17.46 4.73 -25.61
C TYR A 85 18.60 5.71 -25.88
N ALA A 86 19.79 5.20 -26.20
CA ALA A 86 20.94 6.02 -26.57
C ALA A 86 20.66 6.93 -27.79
N SER A 87 19.65 6.61 -28.57
CA SER A 87 19.17 7.38 -29.73
C SER A 87 18.28 8.57 -29.36
N ASN A 88 17.89 8.73 -28.10
CA ASN A 88 16.96 9.78 -27.70
C ASN A 88 17.68 11.14 -27.52
N PRO A 89 17.07 12.25 -27.97
CA PRO A 89 17.65 13.58 -27.77
C PRO A 89 17.79 13.93 -26.29
N LEU A 90 18.80 14.74 -25.98
CA LEU A 90 19.03 15.32 -24.65
C LEU A 90 17.73 15.97 -24.16
N PHE A 91 17.33 15.68 -22.92
CA PHE A 91 16.10 16.12 -22.25
C PHE A 91 14.78 15.40 -22.58
N THR A 92 14.81 14.25 -23.27
CA THR A 92 13.58 13.46 -23.41
C THR A 92 13.20 12.73 -22.10
N PRO A 93 11.91 12.75 -21.70
CA PRO A 93 11.45 11.97 -20.57
C PRO A 93 11.56 10.47 -20.87
N PRO A 94 11.93 9.64 -19.89
CA PRO A 94 12.20 8.22 -20.13
C PRO A 94 10.89 7.50 -20.48
N GLN A 95 10.90 6.78 -21.59
CA GLN A 95 9.73 6.08 -22.11
C GLN A 95 9.54 4.73 -21.42
N LYS A 96 8.30 4.29 -21.26
CA LYS A 96 8.01 2.94 -20.76
C LYS A 96 8.46 1.93 -21.81
N ALA A 97 9.24 0.92 -21.40
CA ALA A 97 9.56 -0.21 -22.27
C ALA A 97 8.26 -0.83 -22.80
N ARG A 98 8.29 -1.39 -24.03
CA ARG A 98 7.14 -2.00 -24.75
C ARG A 98 6.57 -3.26 -24.06
N THR A 99 6.15 -3.15 -22.81
CA THR A 99 5.49 -4.24 -22.07
C THR A 99 3.99 -4.28 -22.37
N LYS A 100 3.41 -3.16 -22.81
CA LYS A 100 1.98 -3.09 -23.19
C LYS A 100 1.62 -4.03 -24.35
N ASP A 101 2.46 -4.08 -25.37
CA ASP A 101 2.20 -4.90 -26.57
C ASP A 101 2.19 -6.41 -26.26
N GLU A 102 2.96 -6.86 -25.26
CA GLU A 102 2.96 -8.27 -24.83
C GLU A 102 1.72 -8.61 -24.01
N ILE A 103 1.27 -7.69 -23.15
CA ILE A 103 0.06 -7.86 -22.34
C ILE A 103 -1.19 -7.89 -23.25
N ASP A 104 -1.27 -6.98 -24.23
CA ASP A 104 -2.41 -6.92 -25.16
C ASP A 104 -2.50 -8.19 -26.02
N LYS A 105 -1.36 -8.73 -26.47
CA LYS A 105 -1.31 -10.03 -27.16
C LYS A 105 -1.78 -11.19 -26.28
N LEU A 106 -1.38 -11.20 -25.00
CA LEU A 106 -1.79 -12.23 -24.05
C LEU A 106 -3.31 -12.21 -23.80
N VAL A 107 -3.90 -11.01 -23.75
CA VAL A 107 -5.35 -10.80 -23.59
C VAL A 107 -6.11 -11.27 -24.82
N GLU A 108 -5.61 -11.00 -26.03
CA GLU A 108 -6.18 -11.52 -27.28
C GLU A 108 -6.13 -13.04 -27.36
N GLU A 109 -5.00 -13.65 -26.96
CA GLU A 109 -4.84 -15.11 -26.89
C GLU A 109 -5.88 -15.73 -25.94
N TYR A 110 -6.07 -15.14 -24.77
CA TYR A 110 -7.05 -15.59 -23.80
C TYR A 110 -8.49 -15.51 -24.34
N HIS A 111 -8.85 -14.41 -25.00
CA HIS A 111 -10.15 -14.26 -25.66
C HIS A 111 -10.39 -15.31 -26.76
N ASN A 112 -9.35 -15.67 -27.51
CA ASN A 112 -9.42 -16.71 -28.53
C ASN A 112 -9.61 -18.11 -27.93
N ILE A 113 -8.95 -18.42 -26.80
CA ILE A 113 -9.15 -19.67 -26.06
C ILE A 113 -10.60 -19.77 -25.55
N LEU A 114 -11.15 -18.69 -25.00
CA LEU A 114 -12.53 -18.63 -24.54
C LEU A 114 -13.53 -18.85 -25.68
N LYS A 115 -13.31 -18.23 -26.85
CA LYS A 115 -14.13 -18.45 -28.05
C LYS A 115 -14.09 -19.90 -28.53
N LYS A 116 -12.90 -20.53 -28.53
CA LYS A 116 -12.74 -21.95 -28.90
C LYS A 116 -13.50 -22.88 -27.95
N LYS A 117 -13.40 -22.68 -26.62
CA LYS A 117 -14.15 -23.46 -25.64
C LYS A 117 -15.66 -23.32 -25.79
N ARG A 118 -16.15 -22.12 -26.12
CA ARG A 118 -17.58 -21.85 -26.32
C ARG A 118 -18.13 -22.50 -27.60
N LYS A 119 -17.32 -22.58 -28.66
CA LYS A 119 -17.68 -23.30 -29.90
C LYS A 119 -17.61 -24.83 -29.72
N GLY A 120 -16.62 -25.34 -28.99
CA GLY A 120 -16.51 -26.78 -28.70
C GLY A 120 -17.64 -27.33 -27.83
N LYS A 121 -18.19 -26.53 -26.90
CA LYS A 121 -19.39 -26.91 -26.14
C LYS A 121 -20.66 -26.96 -26.99
N LYS A 122 -20.82 -26.06 -27.96
CA LYS A 122 -21.98 -26.05 -28.86
C LYS A 122 -21.99 -27.17 -29.89
N GLY A 123 -20.84 -27.76 -30.22
CA GLY A 123 -20.74 -28.90 -31.14
C GLY A 123 -20.74 -30.28 -30.46
N ALA A 124 -20.93 -30.33 -29.13
CA ALA A 124 -21.02 -31.58 -28.35
C ALA A 124 -22.42 -31.80 -27.76
N GLU A 125 -23.37 -30.92 -28.08
CA GLU A 125 -24.80 -31.00 -27.70
C GLU A 125 -25.72 -31.33 -28.90
N ASP A 126 -25.13 -31.56 -30.09
CA ASP A 126 -25.78 -32.13 -31.28
C ASP A 126 -25.33 -33.59 -31.46
#